data_AF-A0A2V8DL56-F1
#
_entry.id   AF-A0A2V8DL56-F1
#
_cell.length_a   1.000
_cell.length_b   1.000
_cell.length_c   1.000
_cell.angle_alpha   90.00
_cell.angle_beta   90.00
_cell.angle_gamma   90.00
#
_symmetry.space_group_name_H-M   'P 1'
#
loop_
_entity.id
_entity.type
_entity.pdbx_description
1 polymer ?
#
loop_
_entity_poly.entity_id
_entity_poly.type
_entity_poly.pdbx_seq_one_letter_code
_entity_poly.pdbx_strand_id
1 'polypeptide(L)'
;MLPILPILPFLLALTGCERISGLPGNAGTGRGRGAAVATETTGLQRISIQRQVDLSGTLLSPDQAKVSSEVAGIVVDVPVQLGSEVRAGDPLVRLEPRELQLALERAESALRQIEAQLGIDRSQDRQP
;
A
#
# COMPACT_ATOMS: atom_id res chain seq x y z
N MET A 1 18.16 56.46 -21.25
CA MET A 1 17.77 57.82 -20.84
C MET A 1 18.16 58.01 -19.38
N LEU A 2 19.22 58.78 -19.14
CA LEU A 2 19.52 59.44 -17.85
C LEU A 2 18.49 60.58 -17.65
N PRO A 3 18.19 61.08 -16.43
CA PRO A 3 19.11 61.97 -15.68
C PRO A 3 19.13 61.70 -14.14
N ILE A 4 20.28 61.71 -13.47
CA ILE A 4 20.89 62.82 -12.68
C ILE A 4 20.19 63.10 -11.34
N LEU A 5 20.89 62.72 -10.24
CA LEU A 5 21.18 63.41 -8.95
C LEU A 5 20.36 64.70 -8.64
N PRO A 6 20.06 65.11 -7.36
CA PRO A 6 21.01 65.04 -6.24
C PRO A 6 20.46 65.11 -4.78
N ILE A 7 21.36 65.33 -3.80
CA ILE A 7 21.14 65.99 -2.48
C ILE A 7 20.76 65.10 -1.27
N LEU A 8 21.82 64.66 -0.57
CA LEU A 8 22.07 64.70 0.89
C LEU A 8 21.25 65.78 1.67
N PRO A 9 21.05 65.74 3.00
CA PRO A 9 20.55 64.73 3.94
C PRO A 9 19.36 65.28 4.81
N PHE A 10 18.54 64.43 5.43
CA PHE A 10 17.64 64.85 6.52
C PHE A 10 17.38 63.63 7.42
N LEU A 11 18.23 63.35 8.40
CA LEU A 11 18.18 63.90 9.76
C LEU A 11 16.77 63.76 10.39
N LEU A 12 16.58 62.71 11.19
CA LEU A 12 15.95 62.68 12.53
C LEU A 12 15.47 61.24 12.81
N ALA A 13 16.24 60.46 13.55
CA ALA A 13 16.15 60.40 15.01
C ALA A 13 14.96 59.55 15.49
N LEU A 14 15.19 58.24 15.60
CA LEU A 14 14.72 57.51 16.78
C LEU A 14 15.93 56.95 17.52
N THR A 15 16.29 57.70 18.55
CA THR A 15 17.05 57.33 19.72
C THR A 15 16.57 55.99 20.30
N GLY A 16 17.50 55.06 20.42
CA GLY A 16 17.40 53.86 21.27
C GLY A 16 18.76 53.64 21.91
N CYS A 17 19.10 54.49 22.89
CA CYS A 17 20.32 54.39 23.67
C CYS A 17 20.00 53.56 24.92
N GLU A 18 20.49 52.33 24.96
CA GLU A 18 20.77 51.67 26.22
C GLU A 18 21.80 50.59 25.92
N ARG A 19 23.06 50.81 26.31
CA ARG A 19 23.97 49.82 26.93
C ARG A 19 25.28 50.52 27.35
N ILE A 20 25.27 50.91 28.62
CA ILE A 20 26.27 50.59 29.63
C ILE A 20 27.72 50.60 29.11
N SER A 21 28.36 51.74 29.34
CA SER A 21 29.80 51.95 29.37
C SER A 21 30.47 50.99 30.37
N GLY A 22 31.17 49.99 29.82
CA GLY A 22 32.16 49.16 30.50
C GLY A 22 33.58 49.62 30.15
N LEU A 23 34.43 49.62 31.16
CA LEU A 23 35.81 50.12 31.24
C LEU A 23 36.78 49.57 30.16
N PRO A 24 37.95 50.21 29.95
CA PRO A 24 38.97 49.70 29.05
C PRO A 24 39.52 48.36 29.56
N GLY A 25 39.17 47.28 28.86
CA GLY A 25 39.79 45.98 29.02
C GLY A 25 41.21 46.02 28.47
N ASN A 26 42.17 46.02 29.39
CA ASN A 26 43.60 45.87 29.15
C ASN A 26 43.87 44.76 28.11
N ALA A 27 44.52 45.11 27.00
CA ALA A 27 44.99 44.15 26.02
C ALA A 27 46.06 43.26 26.66
N GLY A 28 45.67 42.08 27.10
CA GLY A 28 46.59 41.02 27.49
C GLY A 28 47.37 40.54 26.28
N THR A 29 48.56 41.11 26.07
CA THR A 29 49.58 40.59 25.17
C THR A 29 50.15 39.28 25.72
N GLY A 30 49.42 38.18 25.51
CA GLY A 30 49.97 36.83 25.60
C GLY A 30 50.75 36.51 24.33
N ARG A 31 52.07 36.74 24.33
CA ARG A 31 52.99 36.25 23.29
C ARG A 31 53.18 34.74 23.46
N GLY A 32 52.25 33.95 22.95
CA GLY A 32 52.52 32.57 22.56
C GLY A 32 53.31 32.56 21.27
N ARG A 33 54.63 32.35 21.32
CA ARG A 33 55.46 32.04 20.16
C ARG A 33 55.17 30.59 19.73
N GLY A 34 54.12 30.40 18.95
CA GLY A 34 53.95 29.24 18.07
C GLY A 34 54.02 29.73 16.63
N ALA A 35 54.77 29.04 15.78
CA ALA A 35 54.82 29.37 14.36
C ALA A 35 53.39 29.33 13.78
N ALA A 36 52.94 30.41 13.16
CA ALA A 36 51.64 30.45 12.49
C ALA A 36 51.69 29.46 11.33
N VAL A 37 50.96 28.36 11.47
CA VAL A 37 50.86 27.34 10.43
C VAL A 37 49.86 27.84 9.39
N ALA A 38 50.33 28.07 8.16
CA ALA A 38 49.48 28.45 7.05
C ALA A 38 48.54 27.29 6.72
N THR A 39 47.23 27.56 6.78
CA THR A 39 46.20 26.59 6.41
C THR A 39 45.53 27.04 5.12
N GLU A 40 45.36 26.10 4.20
CA GLU A 40 44.52 26.32 3.04
C GLU A 40 43.07 26.03 3.42
N THR A 41 42.18 26.97 3.08
CA THR A 41 40.75 26.84 3.32
C THR A 41 40.01 26.81 2.00
N THR A 42 38.88 26.10 1.98
CA THR A 42 37.97 26.06 0.82
C THR A 42 36.58 26.56 1.23
N GLY A 43 35.89 27.20 0.29
CA GLY A 43 34.57 27.80 0.51
C GLY A 43 33.48 26.74 0.58
N LEU A 44 32.53 26.92 1.51
CA LEU A 44 31.40 26.01 1.68
C LEU A 44 30.36 26.26 0.56
N GLN A 45 30.09 25.26 -0.27
CA GLN A 45 28.93 25.26 -1.16
C GLN A 45 27.80 24.40 -0.60
N ARG A 46 26.57 24.93 -0.62
CA ARG A 46 25.37 24.19 -0.22
C ARG A 46 24.90 23.35 -1.41
N ILE A 47 24.95 22.04 -1.25
CA ILE A 47 24.32 21.09 -2.17
C ILE A 47 23.09 20.46 -1.51
N SER A 48 22.10 20.08 -2.33
CA SER A 48 20.94 19.31 -1.88
C SER A 48 21.20 17.83 -2.15
N ILE A 49 21.16 17.01 -1.10
CA ILE A 49 21.34 15.56 -1.21
C ILE A 49 19.96 14.92 -1.07
N GLN A 50 19.53 14.21 -2.10
CA GLN A 50 18.33 13.38 -2.05
C GLN A 50 18.70 12.04 -1.41
N ARG A 51 18.06 11.71 -0.28
CA ARG A 51 18.28 10.44 0.41
C ARG A 51 17.38 9.39 -0.23
N GLN A 52 17.94 8.52 -1.05
CA GLN A 52 17.27 7.33 -1.56
C GLN A 52 17.43 6.19 -0.55
N VAL A 53 16.37 5.40 -0.37
CA VAL A 53 16.38 4.17 0.41
C VAL A 53 15.91 3.07 -0.52
N ASP A 54 16.77 2.10 -0.80
CA ASP A 54 16.42 0.95 -1.61
C ASP A 54 15.68 -0.06 -0.73
N LEU A 55 14.47 -0.43 -1.15
CA LEU A 55 13.61 -1.37 -0.45
C LEU A 55 13.37 -2.59 -1.35
N SER A 56 13.49 -3.78 -0.76
CA SER A 56 13.17 -5.04 -1.41
C SER A 56 11.91 -5.62 -0.79
N GLY A 57 11.00 -6.12 -1.61
CA GLY A 57 9.76 -6.75 -1.17
C GLY A 57 9.29 -7.81 -2.16
N THR A 58 8.36 -8.66 -1.72
CA THR A 58 7.76 -9.70 -2.55
C THR A 58 6.38 -9.27 -3.01
N LEU A 59 6.08 -9.46 -4.30
CA LEU A 59 4.73 -9.29 -4.83
C LEU A 59 3.95 -10.59 -4.63
N LEU A 60 2.80 -10.50 -3.96
CA LEU A 60 1.84 -11.59 -3.83
C LEU A 60 0.55 -11.23 -4.56
N SER A 61 -0.06 -12.21 -5.21
CA SER A 61 -1.44 -12.05 -5.69
C SER A 61 -2.36 -11.89 -4.48
N PRO A 62 -3.22 -10.85 -4.43
CA PRO A 62 -4.16 -10.67 -3.33
C PRO A 62 -5.20 -11.79 -3.28
N ASP A 63 -5.53 -12.39 -4.43
CA ASP A 63 -6.61 -13.35 -4.55
C ASP A 63 -6.04 -14.74 -4.85
N GLN A 64 -6.16 -15.64 -3.87
CA GLN A 64 -5.85 -17.06 -4.00
C GLN A 64 -6.99 -17.88 -3.41
N ALA A 65 -7.50 -18.85 -4.17
CA ALA A 65 -8.57 -19.74 -3.73
C ALA A 65 -8.08 -21.19 -3.76
N LYS A 66 -8.28 -21.92 -2.67
CA LYS A 66 -8.07 -23.37 -2.62
C LYS A 66 -9.39 -24.07 -2.86
N VAL A 67 -9.49 -24.81 -3.96
CA VAL A 67 -10.70 -25.56 -4.32
C VAL A 67 -10.59 -27.00 -3.82
N SER A 68 -11.67 -27.50 -3.22
CA SER A 68 -11.80 -28.89 -2.77
C SER A 68 -13.22 -29.38 -3.02
N SER A 69 -13.40 -30.69 -3.16
CA SER A 69 -14.73 -31.28 -3.22
C SER A 69 -15.39 -31.26 -1.84
N GLU A 70 -16.69 -30.94 -1.79
CA GLU A 70 -17.52 -31.05 -0.59
C GLU A 70 -17.82 -32.51 -0.21
N VAL A 71 -17.83 -33.39 -1.20
CA VAL A 71 -18.13 -34.82 -1.03
C VAL A 71 -16.95 -35.68 -1.46
N ALA A 72 -16.75 -36.80 -0.78
CA ALA A 72 -15.82 -37.82 -1.24
C ALA A 72 -16.39 -38.53 -2.48
N GLY A 73 -15.54 -38.80 -3.47
CA GLY A 73 -15.96 -39.44 -4.71
C GLY A 73 -14.79 -39.76 -5.62
N ILE A 74 -15.07 -40.54 -6.66
CA ILE A 74 -14.10 -40.90 -7.69
C ILE A 74 -14.10 -39.80 -8.76
N VAL A 75 -12.91 -39.34 -9.16
CA VAL A 75 -12.74 -38.39 -10.26
C VAL A 75 -12.92 -39.12 -11.58
N VAL A 76 -13.89 -38.69 -12.40
CA VAL A 76 -14.15 -39.26 -13.73
C VAL A 76 -13.52 -38.43 -14.84
N ASP A 77 -13.36 -37.12 -14.63
CA ASP A 77 -12.84 -36.20 -15.63
C ASP A 77 -12.23 -34.94 -15.00
N VAL A 78 -11.21 -34.38 -15.66
CA VAL A 78 -10.55 -33.12 -15.32
C VAL A 78 -10.42 -32.29 -16.60
N PRO A 79 -11.43 -31.46 -16.94
CA PRO A 79 -11.51 -30.77 -18.23
C PRO A 79 -10.58 -29.56 -18.35
N VAL A 80 -9.77 -29.26 -17.34
CA VAL A 80 -8.88 -28.09 -17.29
C VAL A 80 -7.40 -28.51 -17.23
N GLN A 81 -6.53 -27.72 -17.85
CA GLN A 81 -5.08 -27.95 -17.82
C GLN A 81 -4.39 -26.94 -16.89
N LEU A 82 -3.21 -27.30 -16.40
CA LEU A 82 -2.41 -26.39 -15.58
C LEU A 82 -2.10 -25.09 -16.35
N GLY A 83 -2.38 -23.95 -15.72
CA GLY A 83 -2.20 -22.62 -16.32
C GLY A 83 -3.38 -22.14 -17.17
N SER A 84 -4.47 -22.91 -17.26
CA SER A 84 -5.70 -22.47 -17.94
C SER A 84 -6.40 -21.37 -17.15
N GLU A 85 -6.94 -20.37 -17.85
CA GLU A 85 -7.83 -19.38 -17.26
C GLU A 85 -9.25 -19.98 -17.13
N VAL A 86 -9.88 -19.77 -15.97
CA VAL A 86 -11.20 -20.31 -15.63
C VAL A 86 -12.05 -19.22 -14.99
N ARG A 87 -13.37 -19.30 -15.17
CA ARG A 87 -14.35 -18.37 -14.60
C ARG A 87 -15.15 -19.04 -13.48
N ALA A 88 -15.83 -18.22 -12.68
CA ALA A 88 -16.72 -18.73 -11.65
C ALA A 88 -17.84 -19.58 -12.28
N GLY A 89 -18.01 -20.79 -11.75
CA GLY A 89 -18.97 -21.78 -12.25
C GLY A 89 -18.40 -22.77 -13.26
N ASP A 90 -17.18 -22.57 -13.75
CA ASP A 90 -16.56 -23.53 -14.66
C ASP A 90 -16.20 -24.84 -13.91
N PRO A 91 -16.55 -26.01 -14.47
CA PRO A 91 -16.23 -27.28 -13.83
C PRO A 91 -14.72 -27.54 -13.90
N LEU A 92 -14.06 -27.61 -12.75
CA LEU A 92 -12.62 -27.94 -12.69
C LEU A 92 -12.39 -29.46 -12.64
N VAL A 93 -13.31 -30.19 -12.01
CA VAL A 93 -13.25 -31.65 -11.82
C VAL A 93 -14.67 -32.19 -11.87
N ARG A 94 -14.87 -33.34 -12.51
CA ARG A 94 -16.13 -34.07 -12.50
C ARG A 94 -15.99 -35.32 -11.64
N LEU A 95 -16.89 -35.50 -10.68
CA LEU A 95 -16.98 -36.70 -9.85
C LEU A 95 -18.03 -37.67 -10.39
N GLU A 96 -17.84 -38.96 -10.12
CA GLU A 96 -18.79 -40.03 -10.42
C GLU A 96 -20.11 -39.78 -9.67
N PRO A 97 -21.25 -39.57 -10.37
CA PRO A 97 -22.48 -39.14 -9.72
C PRO A 97 -23.37 -40.30 -9.26
N ARG A 98 -23.03 -41.55 -9.56
CA ARG A 98 -23.93 -42.70 -9.46
C ARG A 98 -24.57 -42.87 -8.08
N GLU A 99 -23.79 -42.81 -7.01
CA GLU A 99 -24.32 -42.98 -5.65
C GLU A 99 -25.23 -41.80 -5.24
N LEU A 100 -24.85 -40.58 -5.63
CA LEU A 100 -25.62 -39.37 -5.37
C LEU A 100 -26.96 -39.38 -6.12
N GLN A 101 -26.96 -39.86 -7.37
CA GLN A 101 -28.18 -40.02 -8.17
C GLN A 101 -29.12 -41.05 -7.55
N LEU A 102 -28.61 -42.21 -7.12
CA LEU A 102 -29.43 -43.22 -6.45
C LEU A 102 -30.00 -42.70 -5.12
N ALA A 103 -29.23 -41.90 -4.36
CA ALA A 103 -29.71 -41.27 -3.14
C ALA A 103 -30.83 -40.25 -3.43
N LEU A 104 -30.66 -39.43 -4.47
CA LEU A 104 -31.67 -38.49 -4.94
C LEU A 104 -32.97 -39.21 -5.35
N GLU A 105 -32.88 -40.23 -6.20
CA GLU A 105 -34.04 -41.01 -6.66
C GLU A 105 -34.83 -41.63 -5.50
N ARG A 106 -34.14 -42.12 -4.46
CA ARG A 106 -34.77 -42.65 -3.25
C ARG A 106 -35.50 -41.56 -2.48
N ALA A 107 -34.87 -40.40 -2.28
CA ALA A 107 -35.47 -39.27 -1.58
C ALA A 107 -36.71 -38.75 -2.33
N GLU A 108 -36.62 -38.61 -3.66
CA GLU A 108 -37.74 -38.20 -4.50
C GLU A 108 -38.89 -39.22 -4.48
N SER A 109 -38.58 -40.52 -4.47
CA SER A 109 -39.59 -41.57 -4.38
C SER A 109 -40.32 -41.55 -3.04
N ALA A 110 -39.58 -41.38 -1.94
CA ALA A 110 -40.16 -41.21 -0.61
C ALA A 110 -41.06 -39.97 -0.54
N LEU A 111 -40.60 -38.87 -1.14
CA LEU A 111 -41.36 -37.63 -1.22
C LEU A 111 -42.67 -37.81 -2.00
N ARG A 112 -42.64 -38.43 -3.19
CA ARG A 112 -43.86 -38.73 -3.97
C ARG A 112 -44.86 -39.60 -3.21
N GLN A 113 -44.36 -40.59 -2.45
CA GLN A 113 -45.23 -41.46 -1.66
C GLN A 113 -45.95 -40.69 -0.56
N ILE A 114 -45.26 -39.77 0.12
CA ILE A 114 -45.85 -38.93 1.18
C ILE A 114 -46.85 -37.93 0.58
N GLU A 115 -46.51 -37.31 -0.54
CA GLU A 115 -47.42 -36.39 -1.24
C GLU A 115 -48.72 -37.06 -1.66
N ALA A 116 -48.63 -38.29 -2.18
CA ALA A 116 -49.81 -39.10 -2.52
C ALA A 116 -50.65 -39.44 -1.28
N GLN A 117 -50.03 -39.70 -0.12
CA GLN A 117 -50.74 -39.93 1.13
C GLN A 117 -51.45 -38.67 1.65
N LEU A 118 -50.89 -37.50 1.40
CA LEU A 118 -51.46 -36.21 1.79
C LEU A 118 -52.44 -35.63 0.74
N GLY A 119 -52.57 -36.27 -0.42
CA GLY A 119 -53.40 -35.77 -1.52
C GLY A 119 -52.86 -34.49 -2.16
N ILE A 120 -51.56 -34.24 -2.07
CA ILE A 120 -50.90 -33.05 -2.65
C ILE A 120 -50.58 -33.35 -4.11
N ASP A 121 -51.17 -32.57 -5.03
CA ASP A 121 -50.87 -32.64 -6.47
C ASP A 121 -49.94 -31.50 -6.87
N ARG A 122 -48.69 -31.85 -7.19
CA ARG A 122 -47.61 -30.90 -7.48
C ARG A 122 -47.74 -30.23 -8.87
N SER A 123 -48.80 -30.54 -9.62
CA SER A 123 -49.11 -29.92 -10.90
C SER A 123 -49.52 -28.45 -10.79
N GLN A 124 -50.02 -27.98 -9.64
CA GLN A 124 -50.41 -26.57 -9.41
C GLN A 124 -49.22 -25.63 -9.10
N ASP A 125 -48.15 -26.13 -8.48
CA ASP A 125 -47.00 -25.29 -8.05
C ASP A 125 -46.03 -24.93 -9.18
N ARG A 126 -46.18 -25.52 -10.38
CA ARG A 126 -45.24 -25.35 -11.50
C ARG A 126 -45.64 -24.27 -12.52
N GLN A 127 -46.66 -23.46 -12.23
CA GLN A 127 -47.06 -22.35 -13.11
C GLN A 127 -46.34 -21.04 -12.72
N PRO A 128 -45.61 -20.41 -13.66
CA PRO A 128 -44.89 -19.15 -13.42
C PRO A 128 -45.80 -17.93 -13.29
#